data_AF-A0A3D3ST01-F1
#
_entry.id   AF-A0A3D3ST01-F1
#
_cell.length_a   1.000
_cell.length_b   1.000
_cell.length_c   1.000
_cell.angle_alpha   90.00
_cell.angle_beta   90.00
_cell.angle_gamma   90.00
#
_symmetry.space_group_name_H-M   'P 1'
#
loop_
_entity.id
_entity.type
_entity.pdbx_description
1 polymer ?
#
loop_
_entity_poly.entity_id
_entity_poly.type
_entity_poly.pdbx_seq_one_letter_code
_entity_poly.pdbx_strand_id
1 'polypeptide(L)'
;MMNRVFQSIQVSLVLAVALLPVKAFAFTLLIGIDGFRGDYLDRGFSPTLNQLARQGAFSQELTPAYPSVTFPNHVSIVTGQYPGNHGIVNNFMKDPQLPGETFRLADRKAVTAPQWWAESVPLWVTLAQQG
;
A
#
# COMPACT_ATOMS: atom_id res chain seq x y z
N MET A 1 27.14 14.09 -58.06
CA MET A 1 27.73 13.71 -56.76
C MET A 1 27.10 14.57 -55.65
N MET A 2 25.86 14.29 -55.20
CA MET A 2 25.27 15.04 -54.07
C MET A 2 24.01 14.45 -53.38
N ASN A 3 23.70 13.14 -53.49
CA ASN A 3 22.44 12.59 -52.94
C ASN A 3 22.59 11.47 -51.89
N ARG A 4 23.77 11.25 -51.30
CA ARG A 4 23.98 10.17 -50.32
C ARG A 4 24.11 10.59 -48.85
N VAL A 5 24.18 11.89 -48.57
CA VAL A 5 24.40 12.38 -47.19
C VAL A 5 23.09 12.53 -46.38
N PHE A 6 21.95 12.74 -47.06
CA PHE A 6 20.67 12.98 -46.37
C PHE A 6 19.98 11.73 -45.80
N GLN A 7 20.29 10.53 -46.31
CA GLN A 7 19.71 9.29 -45.78
C GLN A 7 20.36 8.83 -44.45
N SER A 8 21.64 9.15 -44.23
CA SER A 8 22.38 8.69 -43.03
C SER A 8 22.00 9.46 -41.76
N ILE A 9 21.62 10.74 -41.90
CA ILE A 9 21.23 11.60 -40.77
C ILE A 9 19.83 11.21 -40.27
N GLN A 10 18.90 10.84 -41.16
CA GLN A 10 17.55 10.44 -40.75
C GLN A 10 17.52 9.10 -40.00
N VAL A 11 18.33 8.11 -40.42
CA VAL A 11 18.37 6.80 -39.72
C VAL A 11 18.99 6.92 -38.31
N SER A 12 20.00 7.80 -38.14
CA SER A 12 20.65 8.00 -36.84
C SER A 12 19.73 8.70 -35.82
N LEU A 13 18.87 9.62 -36.27
CA LEU A 13 17.94 10.34 -35.39
C LEU A 13 16.76 9.46 -34.93
N VAL A 14 16.28 8.53 -35.77
CA VAL A 14 15.21 7.58 -35.40
C VAL A 14 15.70 6.56 -34.37
N LEU A 15 16.97 6.12 -34.47
CA LEU A 15 17.55 5.17 -33.51
C LEU A 15 17.74 5.79 -32.10
N ALA A 16 18.04 7.09 -32.02
CA ALA A 16 18.22 7.81 -30.75
C ALA A 16 16.89 7.99 -29.98
N VAL A 17 15.76 8.15 -30.66
CA VAL A 17 14.44 8.27 -30.02
C VAL A 17 13.99 6.95 -29.39
N ALA A 18 14.37 5.80 -29.95
CA ALA A 18 14.04 4.47 -29.41
C ALA A 18 14.87 4.06 -28.19
N LEU A 19 15.96 4.78 -27.88
CA LEU A 19 16.87 4.50 -26.77
C LEU A 19 16.65 5.41 -25.56
N LEU A 20 15.70 6.35 -25.62
CA LEU A 20 15.30 7.07 -24.42
C LEU A 20 14.65 6.06 -23.47
N PRO A 21 15.20 5.84 -22.26
CA PRO A 21 14.53 5.01 -21.28
C PRO A 21 13.19 5.68 -21.02
N VAL A 22 12.10 5.02 -21.41
CA VAL A 22 10.80 5.29 -20.80
C VAL A 22 11.06 5.09 -19.32
N LYS A 23 11.08 6.18 -18.55
CA LYS A 23 11.18 6.10 -17.11
C LYS A 23 9.93 5.36 -16.68
N ALA A 24 10.06 4.05 -16.48
CA ALA A 24 8.96 3.21 -16.08
C ALA A 24 8.46 3.78 -14.75
N PHE A 25 7.30 4.43 -14.79
CA PHE A 25 6.69 4.94 -13.59
C PHE A 25 6.20 3.72 -12.84
N ALA A 26 6.99 3.26 -11.87
CA ALA A 26 6.64 2.13 -11.03
C ALA A 26 5.54 2.58 -10.07
N PHE A 27 4.30 2.46 -10.51
CA PHE A 27 3.15 2.72 -9.66
C PHE A 27 3.02 1.58 -8.65
N THR A 28 2.98 1.94 -7.36
CA THR A 28 2.78 0.98 -6.28
C THR A 28 1.32 0.96 -5.86
N LEU A 29 0.69 -0.21 -5.92
CA LEU A 29 -0.67 -0.43 -5.45
C LEU A 29 -0.65 -1.37 -4.23
N LEU A 30 -1.16 -0.90 -3.09
CA LEU A 30 -1.37 -1.71 -1.89
C LEU A 30 -2.85 -2.14 -1.84
N ILE A 31 -3.11 -3.44 -1.87
CA ILE A 31 -4.46 -4.02 -1.79
C ILE A 31 -4.58 -4.75 -0.44
N GLY A 32 -5.47 -4.27 0.43
CA GLY A 32 -5.85 -4.96 1.66
C GLY A 32 -7.14 -5.74 1.47
N ILE A 33 -7.14 -7.04 1.79
CA ILE A 33 -8.33 -7.90 1.79
C ILE A 33 -8.59 -8.34 3.23
N ASP A 34 -9.57 -7.73 3.88
CA ASP A 34 -9.84 -7.97 5.30
C ASP A 34 -10.24 -9.44 5.56
N GLY A 35 -9.71 -10.02 6.64
CA GLY A 35 -9.97 -11.41 7.04
C GLY A 35 -9.45 -12.49 6.09
N PHE A 36 -8.62 -12.16 5.10
CA PHE A 36 -8.05 -13.15 4.18
C PHE A 36 -6.86 -13.90 4.81
N ARG A 37 -7.11 -15.10 5.34
CA ARG A 37 -6.08 -15.96 5.94
C ARG A 37 -5.28 -16.70 4.84
N GLY A 38 -4.02 -17.01 5.10
CA GLY A 38 -3.10 -17.61 4.11
C GLY A 38 -3.62 -18.89 3.45
N ASP A 39 -4.26 -19.78 4.22
CA ASP A 39 -4.86 -21.04 3.74
C ASP A 39 -6.07 -20.84 2.81
N TYR A 40 -6.57 -19.61 2.64
CA TYR A 40 -7.72 -19.36 1.78
C TYR A 40 -7.36 -19.45 0.29
N LEU A 41 -6.08 -19.29 -0.07
CA LEU A 41 -5.59 -19.49 -1.44
C LEU A 41 -5.82 -20.93 -1.92
N ASP A 42 -5.64 -21.90 -1.03
CA ASP A 42 -5.72 -23.33 -1.34
C ASP A 42 -7.17 -23.84 -1.49
N ARG A 43 -8.17 -23.01 -1.17
CA ARG A 43 -9.59 -23.39 -1.26
C ARG A 43 -10.13 -23.39 -2.69
N GLY A 44 -9.37 -22.88 -3.66
CA GLY A 44 -9.74 -22.89 -5.08
C GLY A 44 -10.73 -21.78 -5.50
N PHE A 45 -11.08 -20.85 -4.61
CA PHE A 45 -12.06 -19.78 -4.90
C PHE A 45 -11.44 -18.47 -5.44
N SER A 46 -10.12 -18.36 -5.47
CA SER A 46 -9.40 -17.10 -5.77
C SER A 46 -8.42 -17.25 -6.93
N PRO A 47 -8.87 -17.58 -8.16
CA PRO A 47 -7.98 -17.88 -9.29
C PRO A 47 -7.02 -16.73 -9.63
N THR A 48 -7.46 -15.48 -9.54
CA THR A 48 -6.61 -14.30 -9.79
C THR A 48 -5.51 -14.15 -8.74
N LEU A 49 -5.83 -14.32 -7.45
CA LEU A 49 -4.83 -14.25 -6.37
C LEU A 49 -3.85 -15.44 -6.46
N ASN A 50 -4.35 -16.62 -6.81
CA ASN A 50 -3.53 -17.79 -7.06
C ASN A 50 -2.56 -17.59 -8.22
N GLN A 51 -2.98 -16.91 -9.29
CA GLN A 51 -2.09 -16.55 -10.39
C GLN A 51 -1.02 -15.56 -9.94
N LEU A 52 -1.41 -14.51 -9.19
CA LEU A 52 -0.47 -13.52 -8.64
C LEU A 52 0.58 -14.17 -7.74
N ALA A 53 0.18 -15.09 -6.85
CA ALA A 53 1.10 -15.81 -5.97
C ALA A 53 2.09 -16.70 -6.73
N ARG A 54 1.68 -17.31 -7.85
CA ARG A 54 2.56 -18.16 -8.69
C ARG A 54 3.54 -17.35 -9.54
N GLN A 55 3.13 -16.17 -10.00
CA GLN A 55 3.90 -15.35 -10.94
C GLN A 55 4.75 -14.27 -10.23
N GLY A 56 4.43 -13.94 -8.99
CA GLY A 56 5.11 -12.93 -8.18
C GLY A 56 5.83 -13.51 -6.96
N ALA A 57 6.17 -12.61 -6.03
CA ALA A 57 6.67 -13.00 -4.71
C ALA A 57 5.50 -13.39 -3.79
N PHE A 58 5.70 -14.44 -2.99
CA PHE A 58 4.68 -14.98 -2.09
C PHE A 58 5.30 -15.39 -0.74
N SER A 59 4.55 -15.16 0.34
CA SER A 59 4.85 -15.67 1.68
C SER A 59 3.70 -16.59 2.13
N GLN A 60 4.03 -17.71 2.78
CA GLN A 60 3.03 -18.66 3.29
C GLN A 60 2.14 -18.04 4.37
N GLU A 61 2.69 -17.13 5.16
CA GLU A 61 1.98 -16.44 6.23
C GLU A 61 2.48 -15.02 6.44
N LEU A 62 1.62 -14.22 7.07
CA LEU A 62 1.92 -12.91 7.61
C LEU A 62 1.46 -12.92 9.07
N THR A 63 2.38 -12.74 10.01
CA THR A 63 2.03 -12.66 11.43
C THR A 63 1.41 -11.29 11.72
N PRO A 64 0.13 -11.22 12.15
CA PRO A 64 -0.50 -9.95 12.48
C PRO A 64 0.05 -9.38 13.79
N ALA A 65 -0.06 -8.06 13.95
CA ALA A 65 0.10 -7.43 15.26
C ALA A 65 -1.07 -7.84 16.17
N TYR A 66 -0.80 -7.93 17.47
CA TYR A 66 -1.85 -8.18 18.47
C TYR A 66 -2.52 -6.85 18.90
N PRO A 67 -3.86 -6.80 18.99
CA PRO A 67 -4.82 -7.84 18.64
C PRO A 67 -5.02 -7.97 17.12
N SER A 68 -5.31 -9.19 16.64
CA SER A 68 -5.52 -9.51 15.22
C SER A 68 -6.89 -9.03 14.71
N VAL A 69 -7.13 -7.72 14.78
CA VAL A 69 -8.37 -7.06 14.35
C VAL A 69 -8.09 -5.93 13.34
N THR A 70 -9.11 -5.53 12.59
CA THR A 70 -9.03 -4.70 11.38
C THR A 70 -8.17 -3.44 11.54
N PHE A 71 -8.60 -2.44 12.32
CA PHE A 71 -7.91 -1.14 12.35
C PHE A 71 -6.47 -1.23 12.86
N PRO A 72 -6.19 -1.87 14.01
CA PRO A 72 -4.82 -2.02 14.50
C PRO A 72 -3.87 -2.57 13.44
N ASN A 73 -4.25 -3.64 12.73
CA ASN A 73 -3.37 -4.27 11.74
C ASN A 73 -3.24 -3.46 10.45
N HIS A 74 -4.32 -2.86 9.95
CA HIS A 74 -4.23 -2.02 8.75
C HIS A 74 -3.36 -0.78 9.00
N VAL A 75 -3.44 -0.19 10.20
CA VAL A 75 -2.58 0.93 10.59
C VAL A 75 -1.14 0.47 10.78
N SER A 76 -0.90 -0.68 11.40
CA SER A 76 0.44 -1.25 11.52
C SER A 76 1.11 -1.46 10.15
N ILE A 77 0.37 -1.96 9.16
CA ILE A 77 0.89 -2.18 7.78
C ILE A 77 1.34 -0.86 7.14
N VAL A 78 0.56 0.22 7.29
CA VAL A 78 0.83 1.48 6.58
C VAL A 78 1.77 2.40 7.35
N THR A 79 2.01 2.17 8.65
CA THR A 79 2.91 2.96 9.49
C THR A 79 4.23 2.24 9.81
N GLY A 80 4.27 0.91 9.70
CA GLY A 80 5.39 0.08 10.18
C GLY A 80 5.50 0.01 11.70
N GLN A 81 4.49 0.45 12.45
CA GLN A 81 4.50 0.52 13.90
C GLN A 81 3.57 -0.52 14.53
N TYR A 82 3.81 -0.89 15.78
CA TYR A 82 2.87 -1.69 16.56
C TYR A 82 1.68 -0.86 17.09
N PRO A 83 0.54 -1.49 17.44
CA PRO A 83 -0.63 -0.79 17.94
C PRO A 83 -0.39 0.13 19.14
N GLY A 84 0.52 -0.24 20.05
CA GLY A 84 0.88 0.60 21.19
C GLY A 84 1.67 1.87 20.84
N ASN A 85 2.21 1.97 19.62
CA ASN A 85 3.01 3.12 19.17
C ASN A 85 2.21 4.05 18.25
N HIS A 86 1.31 3.49 17.42
CA HIS A 86 0.49 4.28 16.49
C HIS A 86 -0.88 4.67 17.07
N GLY A 87 -1.15 4.37 18.34
CA GLY A 87 -2.36 4.77 19.10
C GLY A 87 -3.64 3.96 18.84
N ILE A 88 -3.78 3.37 17.65
CA ILE A 88 -4.96 2.55 17.27
C ILE A 88 -4.85 1.11 17.81
N VAL A 89 -5.23 0.90 19.07
CA VAL A 89 -5.05 -0.39 19.76
C VAL A 89 -6.19 -1.40 19.58
N ASN A 90 -7.39 -0.94 19.21
CA ASN A 90 -8.56 -1.81 19.00
C ASN A 90 -9.60 -1.18 18.08
N ASN A 91 -10.51 -1.99 17.51
CA ASN A 91 -11.69 -1.54 16.79
C ASN A 91 -12.74 -0.88 17.70
N PHE A 92 -12.64 -1.09 19.01
CA PHE A 92 -13.41 -0.41 20.05
C PHE A 92 -12.45 0.03 21.15
N MET A 93 -12.30 1.34 21.35
CA MET A 93 -11.41 1.86 22.38
C MET A 93 -11.87 3.21 22.92
N LYS A 94 -11.40 3.53 24.13
CA LYS A 94 -11.56 4.82 24.79
C LYS A 94 -10.19 5.33 25.17
N ASP A 95 -10.02 6.64 25.12
CA ASP A 95 -8.79 7.30 25.53
C ASP A 95 -9.10 8.20 26.75
N PRO A 96 -8.41 8.02 27.89
CA PRO A 96 -8.53 8.93 29.03
C PRO A 96 -8.24 10.41 28.71
N GLN A 97 -7.44 10.69 27.69
CA GLN A 97 -7.16 12.06 27.22
C GLN A 97 -8.28 12.65 26.37
N LEU A 98 -9.23 11.82 25.89
CA LEU A 98 -10.40 12.21 25.11
C LEU A 98 -11.70 11.86 25.88
N PRO A 99 -11.99 12.54 27.00
CA PRO A 99 -13.12 12.18 27.85
C PRO A 99 -14.45 12.34 27.12
N GLY A 100 -15.32 11.33 27.24
CA GLY A 100 -16.63 11.30 26.58
C GLY A 100 -16.62 10.75 25.15
N GLU A 101 -15.44 10.66 24.53
CA GLU A 101 -15.29 10.10 23.19
C GLU A 101 -15.12 8.57 23.24
N THR A 102 -15.52 7.89 22.18
CA THR A 102 -15.30 6.45 22.02
C THR A 102 -15.05 6.13 20.56
N PHE A 103 -13.91 5.52 20.28
CA PHE A 103 -13.62 5.01 18.96
C PHE A 103 -14.37 3.69 18.74
N ARG A 104 -15.09 3.59 17.62
CA ARG A 104 -15.75 2.36 17.17
C ARG A 104 -15.62 2.25 15.66
N LEU A 105 -15.25 1.06 15.18
CA LEU A 105 -15.12 0.77 13.75
C LEU A 105 -16.36 1.18 12.93
N ALA A 106 -17.56 0.96 13.47
CA ALA A 106 -18.83 1.28 12.81
C ALA A 106 -19.21 2.76 12.89
N ASP A 107 -18.56 3.56 13.74
CA ASP A 107 -18.85 4.98 13.92
C ASP A 107 -17.98 5.82 13.00
N ARG A 108 -18.56 6.27 11.88
CA ARG A 108 -17.86 7.10 10.91
C ARG A 108 -17.36 8.40 11.49
N LYS A 109 -18.10 9.03 12.41
CA LYS A 109 -17.67 10.31 12.99
C LYS A 109 -16.37 10.11 13.77
N ALA A 110 -16.34 9.08 14.61
CA ALA A 110 -15.14 8.71 15.35
C ALA A 110 -13.98 8.33 14.42
N VAL A 111 -14.23 7.47 13.41
CA VAL A 111 -13.20 7.02 12.46
C VAL A 111 -12.58 8.16 11.65
N THR A 112 -13.35 9.20 11.31
CA THR A 112 -12.79 10.36 10.57
C THR A 112 -12.18 11.43 11.47
N ALA A 113 -12.32 11.32 12.80
CA ALA A 113 -11.89 12.37 13.69
C ALA A 113 -10.35 12.33 13.87
N PRO A 114 -9.63 13.44 13.59
CA PRO A 114 -8.17 13.45 13.47
C PRO A 114 -7.45 13.11 14.78
N GLN A 115 -8.06 13.38 15.93
CA GLN A 115 -7.46 13.11 17.24
C GLN A 115 -7.09 11.64 17.45
N TRP A 116 -7.82 10.70 16.84
CA TRP A 116 -7.51 9.26 16.94
C TRP A 116 -6.27 8.86 16.12
N TRP A 117 -5.89 9.67 15.13
CA TRP A 117 -4.81 9.37 14.19
C TRP A 117 -3.54 10.19 14.43
N ALA A 118 -3.52 11.00 15.49
CA ALA A 118 -2.45 11.97 15.75
C ALA A 118 -1.06 11.32 15.91
N GLU A 119 -1.01 10.08 16.40
CA GLU A 119 0.23 9.31 16.60
C GLU A 119 0.62 8.45 15.38
N SER A 120 -0.24 8.38 14.36
CA SER A 120 -0.03 7.57 13.15
C SER A 120 0.50 8.43 11.99
N VAL A 121 1.69 8.10 11.47
CA VAL A 121 2.18 8.67 10.21
C VAL A 121 2.17 7.60 9.12
N PRO A 122 1.12 7.54 8.29
CA PRO A 122 1.01 6.50 7.28
C PRO A 122 1.92 6.78 6.07
N LEU A 123 2.20 5.72 5.31
CA LEU A 123 3.10 5.74 4.15
C LEU A 123 2.76 6.86 3.16
N TRP A 124 1.48 7.10 2.86
CA TRP A 124 1.10 8.16 1.91
C TRP A 124 1.40 9.58 2.40
N VAL A 125 1.35 9.83 3.70
CA VAL A 125 1.78 11.13 4.27
C VAL A 125 3.29 11.27 4.15
N THR A 126 4.02 10.20 4.46
CA THR A 126 5.50 10.16 4.34
C THR A 126 5.94 10.39 2.89
N LEU A 127 5.29 9.74 1.92
CA LEU A 127 5.58 9.91 0.49
C LEU A 127 5.25 11.32 0.00
N ALA A 128 4.10 11.88 0.41
CA ALA A 128 3.73 13.24 0.03
C ALA A 128 4.72 14.31 0.52
N GLN A 129 5.44 14.05 1.61
CA GLN A 129 6.49 14.93 2.13
C GLN A 129 7.82 14.83 1.36
N GLN A 130 8.05 13.75 0.60
CA GLN A 130 9.32 13.48 -0.08
C GLN A 130 9.35 13.87 -1.57
N GLY A 131 8.20 14.21 -2.16
CA GLY A 131 8.09 14.55 -3.59
C GLY A 131 8.20 13.36 -4.52
#